data_AF-A0A661KB16-F1
#
_entry.id   AF-A0A661KB16-F1
#
_cell.length_a   1.000
_cell.length_b   1.000
_cell.length_c   1.000
_cell.angle_alpha   90.00
_cell.angle_beta   90.00
_cell.angle_gamma   90.00
#
_symmetry.space_group_name_H-M   'P 1'
#
loop_
_entity.id
_entity.type
_entity.pdbx_description
1 polymer ?
#
loop_
_entity_poly.entity_id
_entity_poly.type
_entity_poly.pdbx_seq_one_letter_code
_entity_poly.pdbx_strand_id
1 'polypeptide(L)'
;MGRGLIVLSGIIADLDGLGIFLGWRSYQKYHHIFLHNFLMAALVGILPFLLPFEHKFITSILCVISFHLHITCDLLGSGPGWPVNYLWPISYKGWYFKHQWNLVSWQNSAITFLLAVPILWIAIHHGRTPLELLSQAADARLVGFIRHVWFN
;
A
#
# COMPACT_ATOMS: atom_id res chain seq x y z
N MET A 1 18.61 4.15 -1.65
CA MET A 1 17.48 3.20 -1.55
C MET A 1 16.16 3.90 -1.90
N GLY A 2 15.32 3.35 -2.77
CA GLY A 2 14.13 4.02 -3.31
C GLY A 2 12.91 3.99 -2.39
N ARG A 3 12.98 4.59 -1.19
CA ARG A 3 11.89 4.55 -0.17
C ARG A 3 10.55 5.05 -0.70
N GLY A 4 10.56 6.19 -1.39
CA GLY A 4 9.34 6.74 -1.99
C GLY A 4 8.70 5.79 -2.99
N LEU A 5 9.51 5.08 -3.79
CA LEU A 5 9.00 4.09 -4.73
C LEU A 5 8.38 2.87 -4.03
N ILE A 6 8.93 2.45 -2.91
CA ILE A 6 8.37 1.35 -2.11
C ILE A 6 6.97 1.74 -1.59
N VAL A 7 6.84 2.95 -1.02
CA VAL A 7 5.53 3.47 -0.56
C VAL A 7 4.55 3.62 -1.72
N LEU A 8 5.00 4.21 -2.84
CA LEU A 8 4.18 4.34 -4.05
C LEU A 8 3.70 2.99 -4.57
N SER A 9 4.54 1.95 -4.52
CA SER A 9 4.17 0.59 -4.95
C SER A 9 3.06 -0.02 -4.10
N GLY A 10 2.95 0.36 -2.82
CA GLY A 10 1.87 -0.08 -1.94
C GLY A 10 0.55 0.66 -2.17
N ILE A 11 0.55 1.88 -2.71
CA ILE A 11 -0.66 2.69 -2.88
C ILE A 11 -1.11 2.82 -4.35
N ILE A 12 -0.28 2.40 -5.31
CA ILE A 12 -0.57 2.54 -6.74
C ILE A 12 -1.82 1.75 -7.15
N ALA A 13 -2.09 0.63 -6.48
CA ALA A 13 -3.25 -0.21 -6.75
C ALA A 13 -4.56 0.58 -6.60
N ASP A 14 -4.66 1.42 -5.56
CA ASP A 14 -5.85 2.23 -5.28
C ASP A 14 -6.20 3.28 -6.35
N LEU A 15 -5.32 3.56 -7.32
CA LEU A 15 -5.63 4.54 -8.37
C LEU A 15 -6.78 4.09 -9.28
N ASP A 16 -7.10 2.80 -9.36
CA ASP A 16 -8.32 2.33 -10.04
C ASP A 16 -9.60 2.56 -9.22
N GLY A 17 -9.45 2.95 -7.95
CA GLY A 17 -10.51 3.45 -7.07
C GLY A 17 -11.00 4.85 -7.45
N LEU A 18 -10.25 5.59 -8.29
CA LEU A 18 -10.69 6.87 -8.85
C LEU A 18 -11.98 6.73 -9.68
N GLY A 19 -12.37 5.51 -10.07
CA GLY A 19 -13.68 5.20 -10.63
C GLY A 19 -14.85 5.66 -9.75
N ILE A 20 -14.63 5.95 -8.46
CA ILE A 20 -15.63 6.55 -7.56
C ILE A 20 -16.14 7.91 -8.05
N PHE A 21 -15.32 8.70 -8.74
CA PHE A 21 -15.74 9.96 -9.36
C PHE A 21 -16.71 9.74 -10.53
N LEU A 22 -16.75 8.52 -11.09
CA LEU A 22 -17.71 8.09 -12.11
C LEU A 22 -18.90 7.34 -11.48
N GLY A 23 -19.05 7.41 -10.16
CA GLY A 23 -20.15 6.83 -9.39
C GLY A 23 -19.82 5.49 -8.73
N TRP A 24 -20.62 5.16 -7.72
CA TRP A 24 -20.44 3.96 -6.87
C TRP A 24 -20.38 2.65 -7.67
N ARG A 25 -21.21 2.51 -8.71
CA ARG A 25 -21.22 1.31 -9.57
C ARG A 25 -19.89 1.14 -10.33
N SER A 26 -19.29 2.23 -10.78
CA SER A 26 -18.00 2.22 -11.49
C SER A 26 -16.88 1.81 -10.54
N TYR A 27 -16.87 2.38 -9.33
CA TYR A 27 -15.94 2.00 -8.26
C TYR A 27 -16.01 0.50 -7.93
N GLN A 28 -17.20 0.00 -7.59
CA GLN A 28 -17.38 -1.42 -7.24
C GLN A 28 -16.96 -2.37 -8.37
N LYS A 29 -17.18 -1.98 -9.62
CA LYS A 29 -16.88 -2.80 -10.79
C LYS A 29 -15.39 -2.86 -11.13
N TYR A 30 -14.65 -1.78 -10.97
CA TYR A 30 -13.30 -1.65 -11.55
C TYR A 30 -12.15 -1.58 -10.54
N HIS A 31 -12.42 -1.24 -9.29
CA HIS A 31 -11.39 -0.98 -8.28
C HIS A 31 -10.51 -2.20 -7.95
N HIS A 32 -10.93 -3.45 -8.14
CA HIS A 32 -10.03 -4.60 -7.95
C HIS A 32 -9.67 -5.31 -9.25
N ILE A 33 -9.62 -4.54 -10.36
CA ILE A 33 -9.35 -5.09 -11.70
C ILE A 33 -8.13 -4.43 -12.33
N PHE A 34 -8.15 -3.12 -12.52
CA PHE A 34 -7.20 -2.48 -13.45
C PHE A 34 -5.77 -2.43 -12.90
N LEU A 35 -5.59 -2.20 -11.60
CA LEU A 35 -4.27 -2.08 -10.98
C LEU A 35 -4.04 -3.12 -9.88
N HIS A 36 -5.03 -3.97 -9.59
CA HIS A 36 -4.93 -5.07 -8.62
C HIS A 36 -4.56 -6.42 -9.26
N ASN A 37 -3.62 -6.41 -10.21
CA ASN A 37 -3.27 -7.60 -11.01
C ASN A 37 -1.76 -7.84 -11.12
N PHE A 38 -1.42 -9.03 -11.64
CA PHE A 38 -0.03 -9.49 -11.77
C PHE A 38 0.82 -8.62 -12.72
N LEU A 39 0.21 -7.92 -13.69
CA LEU A 39 0.96 -7.00 -14.54
C LEU A 39 1.42 -5.77 -13.75
N MET A 40 0.57 -5.24 -12.87
CA MET A 40 0.99 -4.18 -11.95
C MET A 40 2.07 -4.67 -10.98
N ALA A 41 1.93 -5.90 -10.44
CA ALA A 41 2.97 -6.52 -9.62
C ALA A 41 4.33 -6.62 -10.34
N ALA A 42 4.32 -7.02 -11.62
CA ALA A 42 5.51 -7.09 -12.45
C ALA A 42 6.09 -5.68 -12.71
N LEU A 43 5.24 -4.71 -13.01
CA LEU A 43 5.65 -3.32 -13.25
C LEU A 43 6.37 -2.74 -12.03
N VAL A 44 5.78 -2.81 -10.83
CA VAL A 44 6.41 -2.30 -9.60
C VAL A 44 7.70 -3.06 -9.25
N GLY A 45 7.81 -4.33 -9.64
CA GLY A 45 9.03 -5.13 -9.47
C GLY A 45 10.16 -4.72 -10.43
N ILE A 46 9.83 -4.33 -11.67
CA ILE A 46 10.82 -3.97 -12.69
C ILE A 46 11.30 -2.51 -12.54
N LEU A 47 10.41 -1.59 -12.13
CA LEU A 47 10.70 -0.15 -12.04
C LEU A 47 12.02 0.19 -11.31
N PRO A 48 12.38 -0.45 -10.18
CA PRO A 48 13.65 -0.17 -9.50
C PRO A 48 14.91 -0.44 -10.34
N PHE A 49 14.84 -1.32 -11.34
CA PHE A 49 15.98 -1.61 -12.23
C PHE A 49 16.18 -0.53 -13.29
N LEU A 50 15.09 0.14 -13.69
CA LEU A 50 15.05 1.21 -14.69
C LEU A 50 15.47 2.58 -14.13
N LEU A 51 15.45 2.73 -12.81
CA LEU A 51 15.74 3.99 -12.11
C LEU A 51 17.15 3.99 -11.48
N PRO A 52 17.75 5.17 -11.24
CA PRO A 52 19.12 5.30 -10.73
C PRO A 52 19.20 5.08 -9.21
N PHE A 53 18.70 3.95 -8.70
CA PHE A 53 18.86 3.56 -7.30
C PHE A 53 20.13 2.74 -7.08
N GLU A 54 20.80 2.93 -5.94
CA GLU A 54 21.98 2.15 -5.54
C GLU A 54 21.62 0.68 -5.22
N HIS A 55 20.53 0.45 -4.48
CA HIS A 55 20.11 -0.88 -4.02
C HIS A 55 18.90 -1.38 -4.81
N LYS A 56 19.05 -1.55 -6.12
CA LYS A 56 17.96 -1.89 -7.06
C LYS A 56 17.21 -3.17 -6.68
N PHE A 57 17.94 -4.25 -6.40
CA PHE A 57 17.37 -5.55 -6.07
C PHE A 57 16.55 -5.53 -4.76
N ILE A 58 17.11 -4.97 -3.69
CA ILE A 58 16.40 -4.82 -2.41
C ILE A 58 15.18 -3.92 -2.58
N THR A 59 15.30 -2.83 -3.34
CA THR A 59 14.18 -1.93 -3.62
C THR A 59 13.08 -2.66 -4.40
N SER A 60 13.43 -3.48 -5.39
CA SER A 60 12.48 -4.34 -6.15
C SER A 60 11.71 -5.30 -5.25
N ILE A 61 12.42 -6.05 -4.39
CA ILE A 61 11.77 -6.97 -3.44
C ILE A 61 10.79 -6.21 -2.55
N LEU A 62 11.20 -5.07 -1.99
CA LEU A 62 10.34 -4.29 -1.10
C LEU A 62 9.14 -3.67 -1.83
N CYS A 63 9.28 -3.26 -3.09
CA CYS A 63 8.15 -2.79 -3.91
C CYS A 63 7.13 -3.91 -4.13
N VAL A 64 7.60 -5.11 -4.49
CA VAL A 64 6.75 -6.29 -4.68
C VAL A 64 6.06 -6.69 -3.37
N ILE A 65 6.79 -6.72 -2.24
CA ILE A 65 6.21 -7.00 -0.92
C ILE A 65 5.15 -5.96 -0.56
N SER A 66 5.45 -4.67 -0.73
CA SER A 66 4.50 -3.59 -0.40
C SER A 66 3.23 -3.67 -1.23
N PHE A 67 3.34 -3.96 -2.53
CA PHE A 67 2.19 -4.15 -3.42
C PHE A 67 1.36 -5.38 -3.01
N HIS A 68 2.00 -6.52 -2.76
CA HIS A 68 1.26 -7.74 -2.37
C HIS A 68 0.65 -7.65 -0.97
N LEU A 69 1.26 -6.88 -0.05
CA LEU A 69 0.66 -6.60 1.25
C LEU A 69 -0.68 -5.86 1.07
N HIS A 70 -0.72 -4.84 0.21
CA HIS A 70 -1.95 -4.13 -0.13
C HIS A 70 -3.01 -5.08 -0.71
N ILE A 71 -2.65 -5.82 -1.78
CA ILE A 71 -3.55 -6.80 -2.42
C ILE A 71 -4.09 -7.84 -1.44
N THR A 72 -3.26 -8.27 -0.49
CA THR A 72 -3.67 -9.21 0.55
C THR A 72 -4.67 -8.57 1.52
N CYS A 73 -4.45 -7.32 1.93
CA CYS A 73 -5.41 -6.58 2.73
C CYS A 73 -6.76 -6.45 2.03
N ASP A 74 -6.80 -6.15 0.72
CA ASP A 74 -8.07 -6.05 -0.01
C ASP A 74 -8.75 -7.39 -0.19
N LEU A 75 -7.98 -8.43 -0.54
CA LEU A 75 -8.51 -9.78 -0.72
C LEU A 75 -9.19 -10.29 0.57
N LEU A 76 -8.65 -9.95 1.73
CA LEU A 76 -9.17 -10.41 3.02
C LEU A 76 -10.21 -9.46 3.62
N GLY A 77 -10.02 -8.14 3.46
CA GLY A 77 -10.65 -7.14 4.31
C GLY A 77 -11.44 -6.05 3.62
N SER A 78 -11.62 -6.09 2.29
CA SER A 78 -12.42 -5.08 1.57
C SER A 78 -13.94 -5.30 1.68
N GLY A 79 -14.37 -6.52 1.96
CA GLY A 79 -15.77 -6.89 2.11
C GLY A 79 -16.08 -8.29 1.56
N PRO A 80 -17.00 -9.05 2.18
CA PRO A 80 -17.42 -10.33 1.64
C PRO A 80 -18.00 -10.23 0.23
N GLY A 81 -17.54 -11.09 -0.68
CA GLY A 81 -18.06 -11.16 -2.05
C GLY A 81 -17.46 -10.13 -3.00
N TRP A 82 -16.44 -9.39 -2.58
CA TRP A 82 -15.67 -8.50 -3.45
C TRP A 82 -14.33 -9.15 -3.80
N PRO A 83 -14.16 -9.70 -5.03
CA PRO A 83 -12.94 -10.38 -5.39
C PRO A 83 -11.81 -9.44 -5.79
N VAL A 84 -10.60 -9.98 -5.82
CA VAL A 84 -9.46 -9.40 -6.54
C VAL A 84 -9.22 -10.15 -7.85
N ASN A 85 -9.22 -9.46 -8.98
CA ASN A 85 -9.03 -10.08 -10.29
C ASN A 85 -7.54 -10.15 -10.66
N TYR A 86 -6.76 -10.88 -9.85
CA TYR A 86 -5.30 -10.85 -9.94
C TYR A 86 -4.74 -11.29 -11.30
N LEU A 87 -5.45 -12.17 -12.02
CA LEU A 87 -5.04 -12.67 -13.34
C LEU A 87 -5.53 -11.82 -14.52
N TRP A 88 -6.19 -10.68 -14.29
CA TRP A 88 -6.56 -9.78 -15.38
C TRP A 88 -5.30 -9.22 -16.07
N PRO A 89 -5.27 -9.06 -17.41
CA PRO A 89 -6.35 -9.25 -18.39
C PRO A 89 -6.45 -10.67 -18.98
N ILE A 90 -5.67 -11.65 -18.50
CA ILE A 90 -5.72 -13.03 -18.99
C ILE A 90 -7.04 -13.70 -18.59
N SER A 91 -7.52 -13.42 -17.38
CA SER A 91 -8.79 -13.96 -16.88
C SER A 91 -9.52 -12.97 -15.99
N TYR A 92 -10.85 -12.90 -16.13
CA TYR A 92 -11.73 -12.19 -15.20
C TYR A 92 -12.11 -13.03 -13.96
N LYS A 93 -11.48 -14.20 -13.76
CA LYS A 93 -11.74 -15.03 -12.59
C LYS A 93 -11.23 -14.33 -11.32
N GLY A 94 -12.17 -13.77 -10.57
CA GLY A 94 -11.91 -13.16 -9.27
C GLY A 94 -11.40 -14.18 -8.25
N TRP A 95 -10.40 -13.77 -7.48
CA TRP A 95 -9.91 -14.51 -6.31
C TRP A 95 -10.72 -14.09 -5.10
N TYR A 96 -11.14 -15.08 -4.33
CA TYR A 96 -11.92 -14.90 -3.11
C TYR A 96 -11.23 -15.62 -1.96
N PHE A 97 -11.42 -15.07 -0.77
CA PHE A 97 -11.08 -15.76 0.45
C PHE A 97 -12.35 -16.12 1.24
N LYS A 98 -12.45 -17.38 1.68
CA LYS A 98 -13.64 -17.90 2.37
C LYS A 98 -13.99 -17.10 3.63
N HIS A 99 -12.98 -16.53 4.30
CA HIS A 99 -13.16 -15.79 5.54
C HIS A 99 -12.91 -14.29 5.35
N GLN A 100 -13.33 -13.74 4.21
CA GLN A 100 -13.38 -12.30 4.01
C GLN A 100 -14.15 -11.61 5.14
N TRP A 101 -13.69 -10.43 5.54
CA TRP A 101 -14.36 -9.59 6.53
C TRP A 101 -14.67 -8.21 5.95
N ASN A 102 -15.53 -7.47 6.65
CA ASN A 102 -15.96 -6.13 6.23
C ASN A 102 -14.81 -5.12 6.32
N LEU A 103 -14.81 -4.12 5.43
CA LEU A 103 -13.86 -3.00 5.45
C LEU A 103 -13.79 -2.31 6.81
N VAL A 104 -14.94 -1.98 7.38
CA VAL A 104 -15.00 -1.45 8.74
C VAL A 104 -15.08 -2.63 9.73
N SER A 105 -13.93 -3.00 10.27
CA SER A 105 -13.79 -4.16 11.17
C SER A 105 -12.61 -4.02 12.14
N TRP A 106 -12.64 -4.83 13.20
CA TRP A 106 -11.55 -4.86 14.19
C TRP A 106 -10.27 -5.48 13.60
N GLN A 107 -10.39 -6.40 12.63
CA GLN A 107 -9.25 -7.01 11.93
C GLN A 107 -8.43 -5.95 11.19
N ASN A 108 -9.08 -5.11 10.38
CA ASN A 108 -8.41 -4.01 9.69
C ASN A 108 -7.82 -3.01 10.68
N SER A 109 -8.54 -2.70 11.75
CA SER A 109 -8.03 -1.84 12.83
C SER A 109 -6.75 -2.41 13.45
N ALA A 110 -6.74 -3.70 13.77
CA ALA A 110 -5.58 -4.39 14.34
C ALA A 110 -4.38 -4.38 13.37
N ILE A 111 -4.61 -4.66 12.08
CA ILE A 111 -3.57 -4.59 11.04
C ILE A 111 -2.99 -3.17 10.94
N THR A 112 -3.85 -2.15 10.93
CA THR A 112 -3.41 -0.74 10.92
C THR A 112 -2.54 -0.42 12.12
N PHE A 113 -2.94 -0.80 13.34
CA PHE A 113 -2.13 -0.58 14.54
C PHE A 113 -0.79 -1.31 14.47
N LEU A 114 -0.78 -2.57 14.04
CA LEU A 114 0.45 -3.37 13.89
C LEU A 114 1.43 -2.74 12.90
N LEU A 115 0.94 -2.16 11.80
CA LEU A 115 1.79 -1.47 10.81
C LEU A 115 2.18 -0.04 11.23
N ALA A 116 1.37 0.62 12.07
CA ALA A 116 1.67 1.95 12.60
C ALA A 116 2.78 1.94 13.65
N VAL A 117 2.89 0.87 14.46
CA VAL A 117 3.93 0.75 15.50
C VAL A 117 5.36 0.87 14.94
N PRO A 118 5.75 0.13 13.88
CA PRO A 118 7.05 0.32 13.24
C PRO A 118 7.27 1.74 12.69
N ILE A 119 6.23 2.40 12.18
CA ILE A 119 6.33 3.79 11.69
C ILE A 119 6.69 4.73 12.85
N LEU A 120 6.03 4.58 13.99
CA LEU A 120 6.32 5.36 15.19
C LEU A 120 7.74 5.06 15.72
N TRP A 121 8.13 3.79 15.76
CA TRP A 121 9.49 3.38 16.14
C TRP A 121 10.56 4.00 15.22
N ILE A 122 10.32 4.02 13.90
CA ILE A 122 11.18 4.72 12.93
C ILE A 122 11.22 6.23 13.21
N ALA A 123 10.08 6.86 13.51
CA ALA A 123 10.03 8.28 13.84
C ALA A 123 10.89 8.61 15.07
N ILE A 124 10.77 7.80 16.14
CA ILE A 124 11.52 7.97 17.39
C ILE A 124 13.02 7.74 17.17
N HIS A 125 13.43 6.60 16.60
CA HIS A 125 14.85 6.22 16.55
C HIS A 125 15.59 6.74 15.32
N HIS A 126 14.90 6.88 14.18
CA HIS A 126 15.52 7.26 12.90
C HIS A 126 15.10 8.65 12.41
N GLY A 127 14.17 9.32 13.09
CA GLY A 127 13.88 10.74 12.87
C GLY A 127 13.23 11.03 11.53
N ARG A 128 12.36 10.13 11.05
CA ARG A 128 11.66 10.26 9.77
C ARG A 128 10.27 9.63 9.85
N THR A 129 9.33 10.17 9.10
CA THR A 129 8.00 9.58 8.90
C THR A 129 7.67 9.50 7.41
N PRO A 130 6.57 8.83 6.99
CA PRO A 130 6.12 8.85 5.60
C PRO A 130 5.85 10.27 5.06
N LEU A 131 5.66 11.25 5.94
CA LEU A 131 5.48 12.66 5.56
C LEU A 131 6.70 13.24 4.84
N GLU A 132 7.89 12.62 5.00
CA GLU A 132 9.11 12.98 4.26
C GLU A 132 8.90 13.00 2.73
N LEU A 133 7.94 12.20 2.25
CA LEU A 133 7.61 12.08 0.82
C LEU A 133 6.77 13.24 0.28
N LEU A 134 6.05 13.95 1.16
CA LEU A 134 5.18 15.07 0.78
C LEU A 134 5.80 16.41 1.14
N SER A 135 6.42 16.52 2.33
CA SER A 135 7.03 17.75 2.82
C SER A 135 8.07 17.47 3.89
N GLN A 136 9.34 17.77 3.58
CA GLN A 136 10.44 17.66 4.55
C GLN A 136 10.25 18.58 5.76
N ALA A 137 9.70 19.77 5.56
CA ALA A 137 9.46 20.73 6.63
C ALA A 137 8.39 20.24 7.62
N ALA A 138 7.31 19.65 7.09
CA ALA A 138 6.25 19.09 7.94
C ALA A 138 6.73 17.82 8.66
N ASP A 139 7.49 16.97 7.98
CA ASP A 139 8.12 15.78 8.57
C ASP A 139 9.01 16.14 9.76
N ALA A 140 9.91 17.12 9.60
CA ALA A 140 10.78 17.58 10.67
C ALA A 140 10.01 18.09 11.90
N ARG A 141 8.91 18.82 11.70
CA ARG A 141 8.04 19.29 12.79
C ARG A 141 7.36 18.12 13.52
N LEU A 142 6.83 17.16 12.77
CA LEU A 142 6.15 15.98 13.34
C LEU A 142 7.14 15.11 14.13
N VAL A 143 8.32 14.84 13.58
CA VAL A 143 9.40 14.11 14.26
C VAL A 143 9.82 14.83 15.54
N GLY A 144 9.99 16.16 15.50
CA GLY A 144 10.33 16.96 16.66
C GLY A 144 9.29 16.84 17.78
N PHE A 145 8.00 16.91 17.43
CA PHE A 145 6.91 16.70 18.38
C PHE A 145 6.92 15.28 18.98
N ILE A 146 7.00 14.24 18.14
CA ILE A 146 7.00 12.83 18.60
C ILE A 146 8.16 12.57 19.57
N ARG A 147 9.37 13.01 19.22
CA ARG A 147 10.56 12.80 20.06
C ARG A 147 10.50 13.62 21.34
N HIS A 148 9.94 14.83 21.30
CA HIS A 148 9.70 15.61 22.50
C HIS A 148 8.77 14.86 23.46
N VAL A 149 7.64 14.34 22.99
CA VAL A 149 6.70 13.57 23.83
C VAL A 149 7.29 12.24 24.33
N TRP A 150 8.18 11.60 23.56
CA TRP A 150 8.74 10.29 23.94
C TRP A 150 9.90 10.37 24.94
N PHE A 151 10.73 11.41 24.85
CA PHE A 151 11.94 11.55 25.67
C PHE A 151 11.84 12.57 26.80
N ASN A 152 10.76 13.35 26.88
CA ASN A 152 10.44 14.20 28.03
C ASN A 152 9.37 13.54 28.89
#